data_AF-A0A974H803-F1
#
_entry.id   AF-A0A974H803-F1
#
_cell.length_a   1.000
_cell.length_b   1.000
_cell.length_c   1.000
_cell.angle_alpha   90.00
_cell.angle_beta   90.00
_cell.angle_gamma   90.00
#
_symmetry.space_group_name_H-M   'P 1'
#
loop_
_entity.id
_entity.type
_entity.pdbx_description
1 polymer ?
#
loop_
_entity_poly.entity_id
_entity_poly.type
_entity_poly.pdbx_seq_one_letter_code
_entity_poly.pdbx_strand_id
1 'polypeptide(L)'
;MGYVGQTKREVKKRIQEHRGYIRNFKAGTQTDTQVSRHFVEFNHNPMQFRWCVLDEIGVDIREGKWIRRLNTLTPSGLNDSWSLKPFL
;
A
#
# COMPACT_ATOMS: atom_id res chain seq x y z
N MET A 1 8.75 7.46 1.45
CA MET A 1 7.41 7.52 2.09
C MET A 1 6.90 6.10 2.33
N GLY A 2 6.08 5.89 3.36
CA GLY A 2 5.52 4.58 3.69
C GLY A 2 4.06 4.45 3.26
N TYR A 3 3.62 3.21 3.00
CA TYR A 3 2.23 2.81 2.80
C TYR A 3 1.94 1.64 3.72
N VAL A 4 0.79 1.67 4.40
CA VAL A 4 0.26 0.54 5.16
C VAL A 4 -0.96 0.01 4.42
N GLY A 5 -1.08 -1.32 4.33
CA GLY A 5 -2.23 -1.99 3.77
C GLY A 5 -2.55 -3.23 4.59
N GLN A 6 -3.83 -3.61 4.62
CA GLN A 6 -4.27 -4.87 5.20
C GLN A 6 -4.76 -5.84 4.11
N THR A 7 -4.56 -7.14 4.32
CA THR A 7 -5.01 -8.20 3.40
C THR A 7 -5.44 -9.43 4.19
N LYS A 8 -6.53 -10.08 3.75
CA LYS A 8 -6.92 -11.44 4.21
C LYS A 8 -6.25 -12.55 3.40
N ARG A 9 -5.67 -12.19 2.26
CA ARG A 9 -4.97 -13.10 1.35
C ARG A 9 -3.51 -13.23 1.76
N GLU A 10 -2.84 -14.28 1.30
CA GLU A 10 -1.41 -14.49 1.53
C GLU A 10 -0.61 -13.23 1.18
N VAL A 11 0.25 -12.81 2.12
CA VAL A 11 1.04 -11.57 1.99
C VAL A 11 1.83 -11.54 0.68
N LYS A 12 2.46 -12.65 0.29
CA LYS A 12 3.25 -12.73 -0.94
C LYS A 12 2.42 -12.43 -2.19
N LYS A 13 1.18 -12.92 -2.25
CA LYS A 13 0.26 -12.65 -3.37
C LYS A 13 -0.08 -11.16 -3.44
N ARG A 14 -0.40 -10.54 -2.29
CA ARG A 14 -0.68 -9.10 -2.22
C ARG A 14 0.52 -8.26 -2.66
N ILE A 15 1.73 -8.65 -2.27
CA ILE A 15 2.97 -7.98 -2.68
C ILE A 15 3.24 -8.11 -4.18
N GLN A 16 3.00 -9.29 -4.77
CA GLN A 16 3.13 -9.49 -6.21
C GLN A 16 2.17 -8.58 -7.01
N GLU A 17 0.95 -8.38 -6.52
CA GLU A 17 0.00 -7.45 -7.13
C GLU A 17 0.49 -6.01 -7.08
N HIS A 18 0.97 -5.54 -5.92
CA HIS A 18 1.56 -4.20 -5.82
C HIS A 18 2.72 -4.02 -6.81
N ARG A 19 3.61 -5.01 -6.94
CA ARG A 19 4.68 -5.00 -7.95
C ARG A 19 4.13 -4.94 -9.38
N GLY A 20 3.07 -5.68 -9.65
CA GLY A 20 2.36 -5.64 -10.94
C GLY A 20 1.76 -4.27 -11.24
N TYR A 21 1.14 -3.63 -10.26
CA TYR A 21 0.55 -2.29 -10.41
C TYR A 21 1.61 -1.22 -10.62
N ILE A 22 2.75 -1.30 -9.93
CA ILE A 22 3.90 -0.40 -10.16
C ILE A 22 4.43 -0.56 -11.58
N ARG A 23 4.64 -1.81 -12.04
CA ARG A 23 5.19 -2.07 -13.38
C ARG A 23 4.24 -1.63 -14.51
N ASN A 24 2.94 -1.82 -14.31
CA ASN A 24 1.92 -1.61 -15.33
C ASN A 24 1.04 -0.39 -14.99
N PHE A 25 1.63 0.64 -14.38
CA PHE A 25 0.89 1.84 -13.99
C PHE A 25 0.22 2.48 -15.20
N LYS A 26 -1.08 2.76 -15.08
CA LYS A 26 -1.87 3.52 -16.05
C LYS A 26 -2.91 4.34 -15.32
N ALA A 27 -2.84 5.66 -15.47
CA ALA A 27 -3.77 6.60 -14.84
C ALA A 27 -5.23 6.28 -15.17
N GLY A 28 -6.11 6.41 -14.17
CA GLY A 28 -7.55 6.16 -14.31
C GLY A 28 -7.93 4.67 -14.45
N THR A 29 -7.02 3.74 -14.13
CA THR A 29 -7.29 2.30 -14.16
C THR A 29 -7.10 1.64 -12.80
N GLN A 30 -7.38 0.35 -12.68
CA GLN A 30 -7.13 -0.41 -11.44
C GLN A 30 -5.67 -0.39 -10.99
N THR A 31 -4.71 -0.13 -11.88
CA THR A 31 -3.28 -0.03 -11.52
C THR A 31 -2.90 1.36 -11.03
N ASP A 32 -3.83 2.33 -11.03
CA ASP A 32 -3.66 3.68 -10.51
C ASP A 32 -3.88 3.73 -8.99
N THR A 33 -2.96 3.11 -8.26
CA THR A 33 -2.93 3.11 -6.79
C THR A 33 -1.99 4.21 -6.29
N GLN A 34 -2.14 4.67 -5.04
CA GLN A 34 -1.23 5.64 -4.41
C GLN A 34 0.24 5.23 -4.54
N VAL A 35 0.53 3.94 -4.32
CA VAL A 35 1.89 3.40 -4.39
C VAL A 35 2.43 3.45 -5.83
N SER A 36 1.70 2.92 -6.81
CA SER A 36 2.15 2.89 -8.21
C SER A 36 2.25 4.29 -8.81
N ARG A 37 1.30 5.18 -8.49
CA ARG A 37 1.35 6.59 -8.89
C ARG A 37 2.59 7.29 -8.35
N HIS A 38 2.88 7.15 -7.05
CA HIS A 38 4.09 7.71 -6.45
C HIS A 38 5.37 7.20 -7.10
N PHE A 39 5.43 5.91 -7.45
CA PHE A 39 6.60 5.36 -8.15
C PHE A 39 6.84 6.05 -9.49
N VAL A 40 5.78 6.35 -10.25
CA VAL A 40 5.88 7.03 -11.55
C VAL A 40 6.15 8.52 -11.40
N GLU A 41 5.42 9.22 -10.53
CA GLU A 41 5.58 10.67 -10.31
C GLU A 41 6.99 11.06 -9.84
N PHE A 42 7.61 10.21 -9.03
CA PHE A 42 8.94 10.45 -8.47
C PHE A 42 10.05 9.63 -9.17
N ASN A 43 9.74 8.98 -10.30
CA ASN A 43 10.66 8.20 -11.11
C ASN A 43 11.49 7.15 -10.31
N HIS A 44 10.83 6.44 -9.39
CA HIS A 44 11.43 5.37 -8.61
C HIS A 44 11.62 4.10 -9.45
N ASN A 45 12.73 3.40 -9.26
CA ASN A 45 12.94 2.07 -9.81
C ASN A 45 12.06 1.04 -9.06
N PRO A 46 11.26 0.21 -9.74
CA PRO A 46 10.46 -0.85 -9.10
C PRO A 46 11.25 -1.81 -8.20
N MET A 47 12.56 -1.96 -8.39
CA MET A 47 13.45 -2.72 -7.51
C MET A 47 13.63 -2.08 -6.12
N GLN A 48 13.39 -0.78 -5.98
CA GLN A 48 13.42 -0.06 -4.70
C GLN A 48 12.20 -0.37 -3.82
N PHE A 49 11.18 -1.08 -4.35
CA PHE A 49 10.03 -1.52 -3.56
C PHE A 49 10.46 -2.50 -2.46
N ARG A 50 10.32 -2.06 -1.20
CA ARG A 50 10.55 -2.86 0.02
C ARG A 50 9.24 -3.05 0.77
N TRP A 51 9.13 -4.18 1.46
CA TRP A 51 7.96 -4.52 2.26
C TRP A 51 8.38 -5.34 3.49
N CYS A 52 7.55 -5.30 4.53
CA CYS A 52 7.63 -6.17 5.69
C CYS A 52 6.23 -6.44 6.24
N VAL A 53 6.07 -7.50 7.04
CA VAL A 53 4.85 -7.75 7.81
C VAL A 53 4.94 -6.98 9.12
N LEU A 54 3.92 -6.17 9.42
CA LEU A 54 3.85 -5.43 10.69
C LEU A 54 3.16 -6.23 11.79
N ASP A 55 2.13 -7.00 11.44
CA ASP A 55 1.24 -7.67 12.39
C ASP A 55 0.47 -8.77 11.66
N GLU A 56 0.31 -9.93 12.30
CA GLU A 56 -0.54 -11.03 11.81
C GLU A 56 -1.78 -11.10 12.69
N ILE A 57 -2.93 -10.85 12.08
CA ILE A 57 -4.16 -10.51 12.79
C ILE A 57 -5.30 -11.35 12.22
N GLY A 58 -6.25 -11.74 13.08
CA GLY A 58 -7.41 -12.51 12.67
C GLY A 58 -8.43 -11.67 11.90
N VAL A 59 -9.60 -11.46 12.48
CA VAL A 59 -10.72 -10.76 11.82
C VAL A 59 -10.69 -9.25 12.03
N ASP A 60 -9.84 -8.75 12.93
CA ASP A 60 -9.77 -7.35 13.34
C ASP A 60 -9.19 -6.45 12.22
N ILE A 61 -9.65 -5.20 12.14
CA ILE A 61 -9.11 -4.18 11.24
C ILE A 61 -8.15 -3.31 12.05
N ARG A 62 -6.84 -3.53 11.88
CA ARG A 62 -5.78 -2.78 12.60
C ARG A 62 -4.98 -1.84 11.70
N GLU A 63 -5.34 -1.72 10.42
CA GLU A 63 -4.66 -0.86 9.46
C GLU A 63 -4.53 0.59 9.94
N GLY A 64 -5.64 1.21 10.36
CA GLY A 64 -5.64 2.61 10.83
C GLY A 64 -4.72 2.87 12.02
N LYS A 65 -4.59 1.90 12.94
CA LYS A 65 -3.64 1.98 14.07
C LYS A 65 -2.19 2.07 13.56
N TRP A 66 -1.84 1.27 12.56
CA TRP A 66 -0.51 1.26 11.97
C TRP A 66 -0.24 2.49 11.10
N ILE A 67 -1.23 2.94 10.31
CA ILE A 67 -1.14 4.22 9.58
C ILE A 67 -0.81 5.34 10.56
N ARG A 68 -1.47 5.37 11.74
CA ARG A 68 -1.27 6.44 12.74
C ARG A 68 0.10 6.34 13.38
N ARG A 69 0.48 5.14 13.78
CA ARG A 69 1.75 4.89 14.45
C ARG A 69 2.97 5.18 13.56
N LEU A 70 2.86 4.88 12.26
CA LEU A 70 3.94 5.07 11.29
C LEU A 70 3.85 6.38 10.52
N ASN A 71 2.85 7.22 10.80
CA ASN A 71 2.57 8.48 10.14
C ASN A 71 2.56 8.37 8.59
N THR A 72 1.85 7.37 8.07
CA THR A 72 1.81 7.12 6.62
C THR A 72 0.68 7.83 5.89
N LEU A 73 -0.06 8.73 6.55
CA LEU A 73 -1.06 9.55 5.87
C LEU A 73 -0.44 10.62 4.97
N THR A 74 -1.04 10.86 3.81
CA THR A 74 -0.75 12.03 2.97
C THR A 74 -0.93 13.33 3.79
N PRO A 75 0.02 14.28 3.76
CA PRO A 75 1.18 14.35 2.87
C PRO A 75 2.47 13.69 3.39
N SER A 76 2.51 13.17 4.62
CA SER A 76 3.72 12.56 5.20
C SER A 76 4.00 11.14 4.69
N GLY A 77 2.98 10.44 4.21
CA GLY A 77 3.09 9.12 3.58
C GLY A 77 2.15 8.97 2.39
N LEU A 78 1.86 7.72 2.04
CA LEU A 78 1.13 7.37 0.82
C LEU A 78 -0.35 7.02 1.05
N ASN A 79 -0.81 6.82 2.29
CA ASN A 79 -2.20 6.49 2.58
C ASN A 79 -3.08 7.75 2.50
N ASP A 80 -4.13 7.77 1.67
CA ASP A 80 -5.05 8.92 1.59
C ASP A 80 -6.12 8.94 2.71
N SER A 81 -6.27 7.86 3.47
CA SER A 81 -7.24 7.78 4.57
C SER A 81 -6.80 6.77 5.64
N TRP A 82 -7.40 6.84 6.83
CA TRP A 82 -7.14 5.94 7.96
C TRP A 82 -7.59 4.48 7.76
N SER A 83 -8.02 4.11 6.55
CA SER A 83 -8.59 2.80 6.21
C SER A 83 -9.76 2.40 7.12
N LEU A 84 -10.90 3.07 6.92
CA LEU A 84 -12.20 2.68 7.50
C LEU A 84 -12.97 1.71 6.60
N LYS A 85 -12.39 1.28 5.48
CA LYS A 85 -13.07 0.41 4.51
C LYS A 85 -12.82 -1.05 4.89
N PRO A 86 -13.87 -1.87 5.12
CA PRO A 86 -13.69 -3.30 5.29
C PRO A 86 -13.17 -3.89 3.98
N PHE A 87 -11.90 -4.30 4.01
CA PHE A 87 -11.13 -5.18 3.10
C PHE A 87 -11.54 -5.24 1.62
N LEU A 88 -10.63 -4.87 0.71
CA LEU A 88 -10.63 -5.37 -0.68
C LEU A 88 -10.06 -6.79 -0.76
#